data_AF-A0A932SSJ7-F1
#
_entry.id   AF-A0A932SSJ7-F1
#
_cell.length_a   1.000
_cell.length_b   1.000
_cell.length_c   1.000
_cell.angle_alpha   90.00
_cell.angle_beta   90.00
_cell.angle_gamma   90.00
#
_symmetry.space_group_name_H-M   'P 1'
#
loop_
_entity.id
_entity.type
_entity.pdbx_description
1 polymer ?
#
loop_
_entity_poly.entity_id
_entity_poly.type
_entity_poly.pdbx_seq_one_letter_code
_entity_poly.pdbx_strand_id
1 'polypeptide(L)'
;MHRAILEACFPLFLWMIGAFAAMWLTLRISGARLSLAKLRRLHGCQEGGVQTLSFVLTLPLFMMIVLFIVQVSQLMIGITVVHYAAFAAARAASVWVPAEMPGEPANEMDPIAINVDKSIYPDWISQVIEFNSIPEGRAWKYNRIWTAAAINCIPIAPSHRYLTPSALQGSSSNIGETIVALYRNLVPKSANDPVISNRLRNKAAYAAEHTYIVIAGTDGSQNSLNGPTYNPISHPQPTDEYSPEYYFPTQWQYKANEVGWQDPMTVQVSFRFPLLTGPGRFLSPGKFMSTKLSPADGTPDRVSSRIQIWDKKDHPRYKESVYYTILTATATFTNEGMKSIIPYPQVQESLK
;
A
#
# COMPACT_ATOMS: atom_id res chain seq x y z
N MET A 1 2.96 -28.02 -33.09
CA MET A 1 1.83 -27.21 -32.57
C MET A 1 0.47 -27.56 -33.20
N HIS A 2 0.35 -27.88 -34.49
CA HIS A 2 -0.95 -28.19 -35.12
C HIS A 2 -1.70 -29.43 -34.58
N ARG A 3 -0.98 -30.46 -34.11
CA ARG A 3 -1.61 -31.69 -33.58
C ARG A 3 -2.33 -31.49 -32.24
N ALA A 4 -1.75 -30.70 -31.33
CA ALA A 4 -2.36 -30.37 -30.03
C ALA A 4 -3.64 -29.54 -30.18
N ILE A 5 -3.70 -28.67 -31.20
CA ILE A 5 -4.91 -27.89 -31.50
C ILE A 5 -6.03 -28.82 -32.01
N LEU A 6 -5.71 -29.79 -32.88
CA LEU A 6 -6.69 -30.77 -33.35
C LEU A 6 -7.21 -31.67 -32.22
N GLU A 7 -6.33 -32.13 -31.33
CA GLU A 7 -6.72 -32.93 -30.17
C GLU A 7 -7.59 -32.14 -29.18
N ALA A 8 -7.31 -30.85 -28.98
CA ALA A 8 -8.16 -29.99 -28.15
C ALA A 8 -9.53 -29.68 -28.78
N CYS A 9 -9.61 -29.61 -30.11
CA CYS A 9 -10.84 -29.34 -30.85
C CYS A 9 -11.70 -30.59 -31.11
N PHE A 10 -11.12 -31.79 -31.06
CA PHE A 10 -11.83 -33.06 -31.30
C PHE A 10 -13.06 -33.27 -30.39
N PRO A 11 -13.01 -33.04 -29.06
CA PRO A 11 -14.20 -33.16 -28.22
C PRO A 11 -15.28 -32.14 -28.58
N LEU A 12 -14.91 -30.90 -28.93
CA LEU A 12 -15.86 -29.89 -29.39
C LEU A 12 -16.55 -30.33 -30.70
N PHE A 13 -15.80 -30.95 -31.60
CA PHE A 13 -16.34 -31.49 -32.84
C PHE A 13 -17.33 -32.64 -32.59
N LEU A 14 -16.99 -33.55 -31.67
CA LEU A 14 -17.91 -34.62 -31.25
C LEU A 14 -19.19 -34.08 -30.61
N TRP A 15 -19.07 -33.05 -29.75
CA TRP A 15 -20.24 -32.36 -29.18
C TRP A 15 -21.10 -31.71 -30.26
N MET A 16 -20.49 -31.13 -31.29
CA MET A 16 -21.22 -30.51 -32.40
C MET A 16 -21.96 -31.56 -33.24
N ILE A 17 -21.34 -32.70 -33.52
CA ILE A 17 -21.99 -33.84 -34.18
C ILE A 17 -23.15 -34.37 -33.31
N GLY A 18 -22.92 -34.52 -32.01
CA GLY A 18 -23.94 -34.97 -31.06
C GLY A 18 -25.13 -34.02 -31.00
N ALA A 19 -24.89 -32.71 -30.94
CA ALA A 19 -25.93 -31.69 -30.97
C ALA A 19 -26.70 -31.72 -32.31
N PHE A 20 -26.01 -31.92 -33.43
CA PHE A 20 -26.64 -32.04 -34.74
C PHE A 20 -27.52 -33.30 -34.82
N ALA A 21 -27.04 -34.44 -34.32
CA ALA A 21 -27.81 -35.68 -34.26
C ALA A 21 -29.04 -35.55 -33.35
N ALA A 22 -28.89 -34.89 -32.19
CA ALA A 22 -30.00 -34.61 -31.27
C ALA A 22 -31.04 -33.66 -31.87
N MET A 23 -30.59 -32.61 -32.58
CA MET A 23 -31.47 -31.71 -33.32
C MET A 23 -32.21 -32.45 -34.44
N TRP A 24 -31.51 -33.31 -35.19
CA TRP A 24 -32.10 -34.12 -36.24
C TRP A 24 -33.16 -35.09 -35.69
N LEU A 25 -32.86 -35.75 -34.57
CA LEU A 25 -33.77 -36.67 -33.90
C LEU A 25 -35.03 -35.95 -33.39
N THR A 26 -34.87 -34.78 -32.76
CA THR A 26 -36.01 -33.97 -32.28
C THR A 26 -36.88 -33.46 -33.43
N LEU A 27 -36.28 -33.06 -34.55
CA LEU A 27 -37.02 -32.72 -35.77
C LEU A 27 -37.82 -33.92 -36.33
N ARG A 28 -37.23 -35.11 -36.33
CA ARG A 28 -37.90 -36.36 -36.72
C ARG A 28 -39.08 -36.70 -35.79
N ILE A 29 -38.88 -36.61 -34.47
CA ILE A 29 -39.91 -36.97 -33.47
C ILE A 29 -41.06 -35.96 -33.47
N SER A 30 -40.77 -34.67 -33.64
CA SER A 30 -41.80 -33.61 -33.64
C SER A 30 -42.72 -33.62 -34.86
N GLY A 31 -42.45 -34.45 -35.88
CA GLY A 31 -43.23 -34.46 -37.12
C GLY A 31 -43.07 -33.20 -37.96
N ALA A 32 -42.09 -32.35 -37.65
CA ALA A 32 -41.84 -31.11 -38.35
C ALA A 32 -41.36 -31.40 -39.78
N ARG A 33 -42.19 -31.09 -40.78
CA ARG A 33 -41.79 -31.13 -42.19
C ARG A 33 -40.86 -29.95 -42.47
N LEU A 34 -39.61 -30.22 -42.86
CA LEU A 34 -38.62 -29.21 -43.26
C LEU A 34 -39.12 -28.47 -44.51
N SER A 35 -39.79 -27.33 -44.29
CA SER A 35 -40.17 -26.42 -45.36
C SER A 35 -39.00 -25.48 -45.62
N LEU A 36 -38.21 -25.76 -46.66
CA LEU A 36 -37.13 -24.89 -47.14
C LEU A 36 -37.62 -23.45 -47.41
N ALA A 37 -38.88 -23.28 -47.81
CA ALA A 37 -39.52 -21.98 -48.00
C ALA A 37 -39.68 -21.22 -46.67
N LYS A 38 -40.09 -21.89 -45.58
CA LYS A 38 -40.16 -21.28 -44.25
C LYS A 38 -38.76 -20.95 -43.71
N LEU A 39 -37.75 -21.77 -43.99
CA LEU A 39 -36.37 -21.51 -43.58
C LEU A 39 -35.80 -20.28 -44.30
N ARG A 40 -36.04 -20.14 -45.61
CA ARG A 40 -35.69 -18.92 -46.37
C ARG A 40 -36.41 -17.69 -45.84
N ARG A 41 -37.68 -17.81 -45.47
CA ARG A 41 -38.46 -16.71 -44.87
C ARG A 41 -37.94 -16.32 -43.48
N LEU A 42 -37.53 -17.30 -42.67
CA LEU A 42 -36.90 -17.07 -41.37
C LEU A 42 -35.53 -16.39 -41.52
N HIS A 43 -34.72 -16.79 -42.51
CA HIS A 43 -33.46 -16.12 -42.83
C HIS A 43 -33.65 -14.69 -43.36
N GLY A 44 -34.79 -14.41 -44.02
CA GLY A 44 -35.19 -13.07 -44.43
C GLY A 44 -35.79 -12.21 -43.30
N CYS A 45 -36.25 -12.82 -42.20
CA CYS A 45 -36.77 -12.11 -41.03
C CYS A 45 -35.60 -11.56 -40.18
N GLN A 46 -35.10 -10.39 -40.55
CA GLN A 46 -34.16 -9.64 -39.72
C GLN A 46 -34.84 -8.90 -38.55
N GLU A 47 -36.17 -8.80 -38.54
CA GLU A 47 -36.95 -8.05 -37.55
C GLU A 47 -36.74 -8.50 -36.09
N GLY A 48 -36.41 -9.78 -35.83
CA GLY A 48 -36.17 -10.28 -34.46
C GLY A 48 -34.69 -10.36 -34.03
N GLY A 49 -33.77 -10.43 -35.00
CA GLY A 49 -32.33 -10.59 -34.72
C GLY A 49 -31.65 -9.28 -34.32
N VAL A 50 -32.13 -8.14 -34.83
CA VAL A 50 -31.52 -6.82 -34.58
C VAL A 50 -31.64 -6.41 -33.10
N GLN A 51 -32.75 -6.76 -32.44
CA GLN A 51 -32.97 -6.40 -31.03
C GLN A 51 -32.11 -7.24 -30.08
N THR A 52 -31.96 -8.53 -30.34
CA THR A 52 -31.09 -9.42 -29.55
C THR A 52 -29.61 -9.15 -29.82
N LEU A 53 -29.21 -8.86 -31.06
CA LEU A 53 -27.84 -8.46 -31.40
C LEU A 53 -27.43 -7.15 -30.70
N SER A 54 -28.31 -6.16 -30.71
CA SER A 54 -28.06 -4.88 -30.02
C SER A 54 -27.88 -5.11 -28.52
N PHE A 55 -28.67 -5.99 -27.90
CA PHE A 55 -28.52 -6.33 -26.48
C PHE A 55 -27.22 -7.09 -26.18
N VAL A 56 -26.87 -8.07 -27.02
CA VAL A 56 -25.67 -8.89 -26.87
C VAL A 56 -24.39 -8.06 -27.02
N LEU A 57 -24.41 -7.00 -27.84
CA LEU A 57 -23.27 -6.10 -28.01
C LEU A 57 -23.23 -4.97 -26.96
N THR A 58 -24.39 -4.40 -26.61
CA THR A 58 -24.44 -3.25 -25.69
C THR A 58 -24.22 -3.65 -24.24
N LEU A 59 -24.71 -4.82 -23.79
CA LEU A 59 -24.58 -5.23 -22.39
C LEU A 59 -23.12 -5.42 -21.95
N PRO A 60 -22.24 -6.13 -22.70
CA PRO A 60 -20.83 -6.25 -22.32
C PRO A 60 -20.10 -4.91 -22.32
N LEU A 61 -20.38 -4.04 -23.30
CA LEU A 61 -19.78 -2.71 -23.36
C LEU A 61 -20.23 -1.85 -22.18
N PHE A 62 -21.52 -1.86 -21.86
CA PHE A 62 -22.07 -1.16 -20.71
C PHE A 62 -21.46 -1.67 -19.40
N MET A 63 -21.40 -3.00 -19.21
CA MET A 63 -20.73 -3.60 -18.04
C MET A 63 -19.26 -3.22 -17.95
N MET A 64 -18.54 -3.16 -19.08
CA MET A 64 -17.15 -2.72 -19.11
C MET A 64 -17.01 -1.26 -18.64
N ILE A 65 -17.89 -0.37 -19.08
CA ILE A 65 -17.91 1.04 -18.66
C ILE A 65 -18.23 1.16 -17.16
N VAL A 66 -19.24 0.43 -16.67
CA VAL A 66 -19.61 0.43 -15.25
C VAL A 66 -18.46 -0.08 -14.38
N LEU A 67 -17.83 -1.21 -14.75
CA LEU A 67 -16.68 -1.74 -14.04
C LEU A 67 -15.49 -0.76 -14.07
N PHE A 68 -15.28 -0.06 -15.18
CA PHE A 68 -14.26 0.96 -15.28
C PHE A 68 -14.52 2.13 -14.32
N ILE A 69 -15.76 2.64 -14.26
CA ILE A 69 -16.13 3.71 -13.30
C ILE A 69 -15.89 3.24 -11.86
N VAL A 70 -16.32 2.03 -11.51
CA VAL A 70 -16.10 1.46 -10.16
C VAL A 70 -14.60 1.37 -9.84
N GLN A 71 -13.76 0.97 -10.80
CA GLN A 71 -12.31 0.90 -10.60
C GLN A 71 -11.67 2.28 -10.40
N VAL A 72 -12.09 3.28 -11.17
CA VAL A 72 -11.60 4.66 -10.99
C VAL A 72 -12.01 5.19 -9.62
N SER A 73 -13.26 4.96 -9.19
CA SER A 73 -13.72 5.33 -7.86
C SER A 73 -12.94 4.63 -6.75
N GLN A 74 -12.64 3.34 -6.89
CA GLN A 74 -11.82 2.58 -5.93
C GLN A 74 -10.40 3.14 -5.84
N LEU A 75 -9.80 3.54 -6.96
CA LEU A 75 -8.48 4.17 -6.98
C LEU A 75 -8.50 5.52 -6.27
N MET A 76 -9.53 6.36 -6.52
CA MET A 76 -9.69 7.64 -5.83
C MET A 76 -9.83 7.47 -4.31
N ILE A 77 -10.64 6.49 -3.87
CA ILE A 77 -10.75 6.15 -2.44
C ILE A 77 -9.38 5.71 -1.89
N GLY A 78 -8.63 4.91 -2.66
CA GLY A 78 -7.25 4.52 -2.34
C GLY A 78 -6.36 5.74 -2.07
N ILE A 79 -6.35 6.71 -2.98
CA ILE A 79 -5.53 7.93 -2.86
C ILE A 79 -5.90 8.71 -1.60
N THR A 80 -7.19 8.94 -1.36
CA THR A 80 -7.68 9.67 -0.18
C THR A 80 -7.29 8.97 1.11
N VAL A 81 -7.40 7.65 1.17
CA VAL A 81 -7.02 6.88 2.36
C VAL A 81 -5.52 6.92 2.64
N VAL A 82 -4.67 6.91 1.59
CA VAL A 82 -3.22 7.07 1.78
C VAL A 82 -2.86 8.48 2.26
N HIS A 83 -3.56 9.51 1.81
CA HIS A 83 -3.41 10.87 2.35
C HIS A 83 -3.78 10.91 3.84
N TYR A 84 -4.89 10.27 4.22
CA TYR A 84 -5.29 10.16 5.62
C TYR A 84 -4.28 9.35 6.44
N ALA A 85 -3.71 8.29 5.87
CA ALA A 85 -2.67 7.50 6.51
C ALA A 85 -1.40 8.32 6.75
N ALA A 86 -0.99 9.15 5.80
CA ALA A 86 0.13 10.09 5.98
C ALA A 86 -0.15 11.13 7.07
N PHE A 87 -1.35 11.69 7.10
CA PHE A 87 -1.77 12.59 8.16
C PHE A 87 -1.77 11.92 9.54
N ALA A 88 -2.33 10.72 9.65
CA ALA A 88 -2.36 9.96 10.90
C ALA A 88 -0.95 9.58 11.37
N ALA A 89 -0.06 9.22 10.44
CA ALA A 89 1.33 8.95 10.73
C ALA A 89 2.06 10.21 11.23
N ALA A 90 1.87 11.36 10.59
CA ALA A 90 2.42 12.64 11.07
C ALA A 90 1.92 13.01 12.47
N ARG A 91 0.62 12.80 12.76
CA ARG A 91 0.04 13.01 14.10
C ARG A 91 0.58 12.04 15.14
N ALA A 92 0.87 10.80 14.77
CA ALA A 92 1.56 9.87 15.65
C ALA A 92 3.01 10.33 15.88
N ALA A 93 3.71 10.77 14.83
CA ALA A 93 5.08 11.25 14.92
C ALA A 93 5.19 12.47 15.85
N SER A 94 4.27 13.44 15.76
CA SER A 94 4.28 14.61 16.65
C SER A 94 4.14 14.28 18.14
N VAL A 95 3.64 13.09 18.48
CA VAL A 95 3.52 12.62 19.88
C VAL A 95 4.69 11.73 20.27
N TRP A 96 5.08 10.81 19.39
CA TRP A 96 6.09 9.79 19.73
C TRP A 96 7.53 10.27 19.54
N VAL A 97 7.82 11.12 18.56
CA VAL A 97 9.16 11.74 18.38
C VAL A 97 9.63 12.43 19.66
N PRO A 98 8.83 13.31 20.30
CA PRO A 98 9.25 13.98 21.52
C PRO A 98 9.16 13.13 22.79
N ALA A 99 8.47 11.98 22.73
CA ALA A 99 8.36 11.10 23.89
C ALA A 99 9.69 10.40 24.21
N GLU A 100 9.96 10.19 25.49
CA GLU A 100 11.06 9.34 25.94
C GLU A 100 10.57 7.88 26.00
N MET A 101 11.30 6.99 25.33
CA MET A 101 10.99 5.56 25.28
C MET A 101 12.18 4.75 25.81
N PRO A 102 11.98 3.51 26.30
CA PRO A 102 13.07 2.67 26.76
C PRO A 102 14.14 2.47 25.68
N GLY A 103 15.32 3.06 25.88
CA GLY A 103 16.43 3.01 24.94
C GLY A 103 16.37 4.01 23.77
N GLU A 104 15.39 4.91 23.74
CA GLU A 104 15.22 5.94 22.69
C GLU A 104 14.83 7.28 23.34
N PRO A 105 15.80 8.19 23.58
CA PRO A 105 15.59 9.47 24.26
C PRO A 105 14.57 10.38 23.57
N ALA A 106 14.04 11.37 24.29
CA ALA A 106 13.16 12.39 23.72
C ALA A 106 13.80 13.09 22.51
N ASN A 107 13.00 13.34 21.47
CA ASN A 107 13.41 13.99 20.21
C ASN A 107 14.48 13.25 19.38
N GLU A 108 14.95 12.09 19.83
CA GLU A 108 15.86 11.22 19.11
C GLU A 108 15.11 10.05 18.49
N MET A 109 15.41 9.73 17.22
CA MET A 109 14.88 8.56 16.53
C MET A 109 15.96 7.48 16.42
N ASP A 110 15.63 6.20 16.62
CA ASP A 110 16.62 5.12 16.58
C ASP A 110 17.52 5.16 15.30
N PRO A 111 18.86 5.12 15.42
CA PRO A 111 19.78 5.31 14.30
C PRO A 111 19.83 4.14 13.31
N ILE A 112 19.21 2.99 13.63
CA ILE A 112 19.19 1.79 12.77
C ILE A 112 18.62 2.09 11.38
N ALA A 113 17.76 3.10 11.28
CA ALA A 113 17.07 3.43 10.04
C ALA A 113 17.63 4.68 9.34
N ILE A 114 18.84 5.20 9.61
CA ILE A 114 19.23 6.51 9.06
C ILE A 114 20.40 6.38 8.09
N ASN A 115 20.15 6.71 6.82
CA ASN A 115 21.22 7.03 5.89
C ASN A 115 21.65 8.47 6.17
N VAL A 116 22.57 8.65 7.11
CA VAL A 116 23.22 9.95 7.30
C VAL A 116 24.16 10.13 6.13
N ASP A 117 23.75 10.88 5.11
CA ASP A 117 24.74 11.51 4.25
C ASP A 117 25.46 12.54 5.12
N LYS A 118 26.63 12.14 5.64
CA LYS A 118 27.43 12.93 6.60
C LYS A 118 27.86 14.30 6.04
N SER A 119 27.56 14.58 4.76
CA SER A 119 27.87 15.83 4.09
C SER A 119 26.82 16.93 4.26
N ILE A 120 25.58 16.61 4.67
CA ILE A 120 24.49 17.57 4.85
C ILE A 120 23.94 17.46 6.28
N TYR A 121 24.73 17.91 7.26
CA TYR A 121 24.16 18.25 8.55
C TYR A 121 23.30 19.50 8.38
N PRO A 122 22.03 19.53 8.85
CA PRO A 122 21.37 18.64 9.81
C PRO A 122 20.08 18.01 9.22
N ASP A 123 20.14 17.60 7.96
CA ASP A 123 19.03 16.94 7.29
C ASP A 123 19.22 15.42 7.38
N TRP A 124 18.25 14.74 7.99
CA TRP A 124 18.28 13.28 8.07
C TRP A 124 17.03 12.68 7.43
N ILE A 125 17.22 11.55 6.78
CA ILE A 125 16.16 10.77 6.16
C ILE A 125 16.24 9.33 6.65
N SER A 126 15.10 8.79 7.07
CA SER A 126 15.01 7.38 7.38
C SER A 126 15.14 6.57 6.08
N GLN A 127 15.70 5.38 6.18
CA GLN A 127 15.51 4.31 5.23
C GLN A 127 14.01 4.01 5.12
N VAL A 128 13.64 3.33 4.03
CA VAL A 128 12.27 2.87 3.84
C VAL A 128 11.95 1.88 4.95
N ILE A 129 11.01 2.24 5.81
CA ILE A 129 10.59 1.40 6.93
C ILE A 129 9.49 0.49 6.41
N GLU A 130 9.82 -0.79 6.36
CA GLU A 130 8.92 -1.84 5.91
C GLU A 130 8.38 -2.63 7.10
N PHE A 131 7.35 -3.41 6.83
CA PHE A 131 6.89 -4.41 7.77
C PHE A 131 8.03 -5.40 8.11
N ASN A 132 8.21 -5.74 9.39
CA ASN A 132 9.32 -6.55 9.93
C ASN A 132 10.74 -5.98 9.77
N SER A 133 10.93 -4.78 9.21
CA SER A 133 12.25 -4.15 9.17
C SER A 133 12.64 -3.51 10.51
N ILE A 134 11.68 -3.36 11.42
CA ILE A 134 11.88 -2.79 12.77
C ILE A 134 12.24 -3.95 13.72
N PRO A 135 13.47 -3.99 14.27
CA PRO A 135 13.87 -5.04 15.20
C PRO A 135 12.98 -5.04 16.45
N GLU A 136 12.56 -6.22 16.91
CA GLU A 136 11.79 -6.35 18.14
C GLU A 136 12.56 -5.76 19.33
N GLY A 137 11.92 -4.87 20.09
CA GLY A 137 12.52 -4.22 21.26
C GLY A 137 13.39 -3.00 20.97
N ARG A 138 13.52 -2.58 19.70
CA ARG A 138 14.18 -1.31 19.31
C ARG A 138 13.24 -0.45 18.46
N ALA A 139 13.61 0.82 18.22
CA ALA A 139 12.87 1.70 17.32
C ALA A 139 11.35 1.80 17.65
N TRP A 140 11.03 2.03 18.93
CA TRP A 140 9.66 2.06 19.43
C TRP A 140 8.83 3.14 18.74
N LYS A 141 9.42 4.33 18.53
CA LYS A 141 8.75 5.46 17.88
C LYS A 141 8.38 5.13 16.45
N TYR A 142 9.30 4.54 15.68
CA TYR A 142 9.04 4.11 14.31
C TYR A 142 7.88 3.12 14.22
N ASN A 143 7.83 2.14 15.13
CA ASN A 143 6.75 1.17 15.14
C ASN A 143 5.39 1.82 15.39
N ARG A 144 5.32 2.81 16.29
CA ARG A 144 4.07 3.54 16.57
C ARG A 144 3.61 4.38 15.38
N ILE A 145 4.53 5.08 14.72
CA ILE A 145 4.24 5.89 13.53
C ILE A 145 3.79 5.01 12.36
N TRP A 146 4.52 3.91 12.12
CA TRP A 146 4.18 2.94 11.07
C TRP A 146 2.84 2.26 11.34
N THR A 147 2.57 1.85 12.59
CA THR A 147 1.29 1.23 12.96
C THR A 147 0.12 2.18 12.70
N ALA A 148 0.29 3.47 12.98
CA ALA A 148 -0.72 4.49 12.67
C ALA A 148 -0.99 4.58 11.16
N ALA A 149 0.04 4.54 10.31
CA ALA A 149 -0.15 4.49 8.85
C ALA A 149 -0.86 3.19 8.41
N ALA A 150 -0.36 2.04 8.86
CA ALA A 150 -0.83 0.73 8.44
C ALA A 150 -2.30 0.48 8.77
N ILE A 151 -2.74 0.84 9.99
CA ILE A 151 -4.15 0.69 10.41
C ILE A 151 -5.09 1.47 9.48
N ASN A 152 -4.68 2.66 9.05
CA ASN A 152 -5.49 3.49 8.16
C ASN A 152 -5.59 2.92 6.74
N CYS A 153 -4.66 2.07 6.30
CA CYS A 153 -4.71 1.40 4.99
C CYS A 153 -5.59 0.13 4.96
N ILE A 154 -6.08 -0.35 6.10
CA ILE A 154 -6.89 -1.58 6.20
C ILE A 154 -8.22 -1.53 5.42
N PRO A 155 -8.96 -0.42 5.38
CA PRO A 155 -10.18 -0.31 4.59
C PRO A 155 -9.95 -0.57 3.09
N ILE A 156 -8.82 -0.08 2.54
CA ILE A 156 -8.45 -0.22 1.13
C ILE A 156 -7.65 -1.50 0.83
N ALA A 157 -7.23 -2.22 1.87
CA ALA A 157 -6.62 -3.53 1.73
C ALA A 157 -7.63 -4.57 1.18
N PRO A 158 -7.17 -5.55 0.41
CA PRO A 158 -8.03 -6.50 -0.27
C PRO A 158 -8.62 -7.50 0.73
N SER A 159 -9.84 -7.94 0.46
CA SER A 159 -10.47 -9.01 1.26
C SER A 159 -10.03 -10.41 0.80
N HIS A 160 -9.42 -10.49 -0.38
CA HIS A 160 -8.93 -11.73 -0.97
C HIS A 160 -7.73 -12.28 -0.18
N ARG A 161 -7.63 -13.61 -0.09
CA ARG A 161 -6.60 -14.31 0.69
C ARG A 161 -5.32 -14.45 -0.12
N TYR A 162 -4.58 -13.36 -0.28
CA TYR A 162 -3.29 -13.39 -0.95
C TYR A 162 -2.22 -14.09 -0.10
N LEU A 163 -2.26 -13.94 1.22
CA LEU A 163 -1.26 -14.50 2.13
C LEU A 163 -1.54 -15.96 2.49
N THR A 164 -0.47 -16.74 2.72
CA THR A 164 -0.54 -18.09 3.28
C THR A 164 -0.94 -18.05 4.76
N PRO A 165 -1.54 -19.14 5.31
CA PRO A 165 -1.90 -19.19 6.73
C PRO A 165 -0.72 -18.95 7.68
N SER A 166 0.48 -19.44 7.33
CA SER A 166 1.71 -19.17 8.09
C SER A 166 2.13 -17.70 8.03
N ALA A 167 1.98 -17.05 6.86
CA ALA A 167 2.27 -15.62 6.72
C ALA A 167 1.32 -14.75 7.55
N LEU A 168 0.03 -15.14 7.64
CA LEU A 168 -0.97 -14.46 8.45
C LEU A 168 -0.68 -14.52 9.96
N GLN A 169 -0.08 -15.62 10.44
CA GLN A 169 0.27 -15.76 11.85
C GLN A 169 1.47 -14.88 12.23
N GLY A 170 2.44 -14.70 11.33
CA GLY A 170 3.64 -13.92 11.60
C GLY A 170 3.54 -12.41 11.32
N SER A 171 2.71 -11.97 10.36
CA SER A 171 2.79 -10.59 9.83
C SER A 171 2.02 -9.51 10.60
N SER A 172 1.17 -9.80 11.56
CA SER A 172 0.35 -8.73 12.19
C SER A 172 -0.55 -9.23 13.31
N SER A 173 -0.18 -10.28 14.03
CA SER A 173 -1.05 -10.90 15.04
C SER A 173 -1.69 -9.85 15.94
N ASN A 174 -0.91 -8.90 16.45
CA ASN A 174 -1.41 -7.84 17.34
C ASN A 174 -2.38 -6.87 16.64
N ILE A 175 -2.07 -6.35 15.45
CA ILE A 175 -2.96 -5.41 14.73
C ILE A 175 -4.25 -6.12 14.30
N GLY A 176 -4.12 -7.32 13.74
CA GLY A 176 -5.25 -8.13 13.29
C GLY A 176 -6.18 -8.49 14.44
N GLU A 177 -5.66 -8.97 15.57
CA GLU A 177 -6.49 -9.29 16.74
C GLU A 177 -7.11 -8.04 17.35
N THR A 178 -6.39 -6.92 17.43
CA THR A 178 -6.95 -5.66 17.96
C THR A 178 -8.14 -5.18 17.13
N ILE A 179 -8.05 -5.28 15.80
CA ILE A 179 -9.14 -4.87 14.90
C ILE A 179 -10.31 -5.83 14.95
N VAL A 180 -10.04 -7.14 15.05
CA VAL A 180 -11.10 -8.13 15.26
C VAL A 180 -11.80 -7.88 16.59
N ALA A 181 -11.07 -7.63 17.67
CA ALA A 181 -11.63 -7.30 18.98
C ALA A 181 -12.47 -6.01 18.93
N LEU A 182 -11.93 -4.95 18.32
CA LEU A 182 -12.65 -3.69 18.12
C LEU A 182 -13.95 -3.91 17.33
N TYR A 183 -13.88 -4.63 16.21
CA TYR A 183 -15.04 -4.90 15.37
C TYR A 183 -16.11 -5.71 16.10
N ARG A 184 -15.71 -6.72 16.88
CA ARG A 184 -16.65 -7.51 17.70
C ARG A 184 -17.35 -6.66 18.77
N ASN A 185 -16.64 -5.71 19.37
CA ASN A 185 -17.22 -4.79 20.34
C ASN A 185 -18.23 -3.85 19.68
N LEU A 186 -17.97 -3.39 18.45
CA LEU A 186 -18.88 -2.52 17.69
C LEU A 186 -20.08 -3.28 17.09
N VAL A 187 -19.88 -4.53 16.68
CA VAL A 187 -20.88 -5.37 16.04
C VAL A 187 -20.92 -6.75 16.71
N PRO A 188 -21.57 -6.89 17.88
CA PRO A 188 -21.56 -8.15 18.65
C PRO A 188 -22.09 -9.36 17.88
N LYS A 189 -23.04 -9.16 16.95
CA LYS A 189 -23.57 -10.23 16.08
C LYS A 189 -22.50 -10.89 15.21
N SER A 190 -21.39 -10.21 14.94
CA SER A 190 -20.27 -10.75 14.16
C SER A 190 -19.30 -11.61 14.96
N ALA A 191 -19.43 -11.67 16.29
CA ALA A 191 -18.49 -12.38 17.15
C ALA A 191 -18.37 -13.88 16.81
N ASN A 192 -19.49 -14.49 16.39
CA ASN A 192 -19.57 -15.90 16.02
C ASN A 192 -19.30 -16.14 14.52
N ASP A 193 -19.00 -15.10 13.73
CA ASP A 193 -18.72 -15.24 12.31
C ASP A 193 -17.19 -15.35 12.05
N PRO A 194 -16.69 -16.56 11.72
CA PRO A 194 -15.28 -16.75 11.43
C PRO A 194 -14.88 -16.13 10.08
N VAL A 195 -15.80 -15.90 9.15
CA VAL A 195 -15.52 -15.32 7.84
C VAL A 195 -15.12 -13.85 7.99
N ILE A 196 -15.86 -13.09 8.79
CA ILE A 196 -15.54 -11.67 9.06
C ILE A 196 -14.20 -11.55 9.77
N SER A 197 -13.97 -12.33 10.82
CA SER A 197 -12.71 -12.31 11.58
C SER A 197 -11.51 -12.61 10.66
N ASN A 198 -11.62 -13.65 9.83
CA ASN A 198 -10.58 -13.98 8.85
C ASN A 198 -10.38 -12.87 7.81
N ARG A 199 -11.45 -12.25 7.32
CA ARG A 199 -11.38 -11.14 6.35
C ARG A 199 -10.63 -9.95 6.93
N LEU A 200 -10.91 -9.57 8.18
CA LEU A 200 -10.24 -8.47 8.88
C LEU A 200 -8.75 -8.78 9.08
N ARG A 201 -8.41 -10.00 9.52
CA ARG A 201 -7.01 -10.44 9.64
C ARG A 201 -6.26 -10.37 8.32
N ASN A 202 -6.88 -10.82 7.21
CA ASN A 202 -6.25 -10.74 5.89
C ASN A 202 -5.99 -9.30 5.47
N LYS A 203 -6.97 -8.40 5.68
CA LYS A 203 -6.81 -6.98 5.38
C LYS A 203 -5.73 -6.33 6.23
N ALA A 204 -5.68 -6.64 7.53
CA ALA A 204 -4.67 -6.14 8.45
C ALA A 204 -3.27 -6.63 8.09
N ALA A 205 -3.11 -7.91 7.77
CA ALA A 205 -1.84 -8.48 7.33
C ALA A 205 -1.36 -7.92 5.99
N TYR A 206 -2.25 -7.76 5.02
CA TYR A 206 -1.89 -7.10 3.76
C TYR A 206 -1.53 -5.62 4.02
N ALA A 207 -2.33 -4.90 4.80
CA ALA A 207 -2.05 -3.49 5.10
C ALA A 207 -0.71 -3.30 5.80
N ALA A 208 -0.39 -4.16 6.76
CA ALA A 208 0.92 -4.20 7.39
C ALA A 208 2.01 -4.41 6.33
N GLU A 209 1.99 -5.53 5.61
CA GLU A 209 3.08 -5.92 4.71
C GLU A 209 3.30 -4.95 3.52
N HIS A 210 2.28 -4.20 3.13
CA HIS A 210 2.29 -3.32 1.97
C HIS A 210 2.31 -1.81 2.28
N THR A 211 2.39 -1.44 3.56
CA THR A 211 2.57 -0.03 3.98
C THR A 211 4.02 0.23 4.32
N TYR A 212 4.56 1.27 3.70
CA TYR A 212 5.92 1.75 3.85
C TYR A 212 5.87 3.18 4.36
N ILE A 213 6.78 3.53 5.26
CA ILE A 213 6.94 4.91 5.68
C ILE A 213 8.38 5.37 5.50
N VAL A 214 8.55 6.63 5.17
CA VAL A 214 9.82 7.35 5.20
C VAL A 214 9.60 8.58 6.05
N ILE A 215 10.44 8.76 7.06
CA ILE A 215 10.40 9.93 7.95
C ILE A 215 11.68 10.71 7.70
N ALA A 216 11.56 12.01 7.47
CA ALA A 216 12.68 12.92 7.33
C ALA A 216 12.54 14.06 8.34
N GLY A 217 13.66 14.44 8.96
CA GLY A 217 13.80 15.65 9.73
C GLY A 217 14.72 16.60 8.98
N THR A 218 14.36 17.88 8.96
CA THR A 218 15.20 18.93 8.39
C THR A 218 15.40 20.01 9.44
N ASP A 219 16.63 20.44 9.68
CA ASP A 219 16.87 21.63 10.50
C ASP A 219 16.70 22.86 9.63
N GLY A 220 15.46 23.35 9.58
CA GLY A 220 15.09 24.50 8.76
C GLY A 220 15.77 25.81 9.19
N SER A 221 16.37 25.84 10.38
CA SER A 221 16.96 27.02 11.00
C SER A 221 18.49 27.00 11.08
N GLN A 222 19.12 25.88 10.69
CA GLN A 222 20.54 25.61 11.00
C GLN A 222 20.86 25.79 12.48
N ASN A 223 19.86 25.60 13.34
CA ASN A 223 19.99 25.78 14.78
C ASN A 223 20.87 24.71 15.42
N SER A 224 21.04 23.54 14.79
CA SER A 224 21.99 22.52 15.23
C SER A 224 23.44 23.02 15.17
N LEU A 225 23.73 24.05 14.37
CA LEU A 225 25.06 24.67 14.27
C LEU A 225 25.21 25.87 15.21
N ASN A 226 24.24 26.78 15.20
CA ASN A 226 24.38 28.11 15.82
C ASN A 226 23.18 28.53 16.70
N GLY A 227 22.17 27.68 16.86
CA GLY A 227 20.88 28.05 17.43
C GLY A 227 20.88 28.12 18.96
N PRO A 228 20.17 29.09 19.57
CA PRO A 228 20.05 29.23 21.03
C PRO A 228 19.12 28.18 21.68
N THR A 229 18.41 27.41 20.86
CA THR A 229 17.37 26.44 21.24
C THR A 229 17.88 25.00 21.28
N TYR A 230 19.15 24.76 20.95
CA TYR A 230 19.76 23.43 20.82
C TYR A 230 21.02 23.35 21.68
N ASN A 231 21.44 22.12 21.98
CA ASN A 231 22.85 21.86 22.27
C ASN A 231 23.55 21.76 20.91
N PRO A 232 24.17 22.83 20.37
CA PRO A 232 24.81 22.79 19.06
C PRO A 232 25.76 21.59 18.94
N ILE A 233 26.03 21.14 17.71
CA ILE A 233 26.97 20.05 17.43
C ILE A 233 28.35 20.32 18.07
N SER A 234 28.71 21.58 18.21
CA SER A 234 29.94 22.07 18.86
C SER A 234 29.78 22.44 20.34
N HIS A 235 28.68 22.07 21.00
CA HIS A 235 28.48 22.43 22.41
C HIS A 235 29.65 21.89 23.24
N PRO A 236 30.34 22.75 24.02
CA PRO A 236 31.49 22.34 24.79
C PRO A 236 31.09 21.23 25.76
N GLN A 237 32.01 20.30 26.02
CA GLN A 237 31.79 19.31 27.06
C GLN A 237 31.60 20.05 28.41
N PRO A 238 30.66 19.61 29.24
CA PRO A 238 30.47 20.18 30.58
C PRO A 238 31.80 20.14 31.33
N THR A 239 32.18 21.25 31.95
CA THR A 239 33.42 21.36 32.73
C THR A 239 33.20 21.17 34.23
N ASP A 240 31.95 21.21 34.68
CA ASP A 240 31.58 21.04 36.09
C ASP A 240 31.49 19.55 36.45
N GLU A 241 32.46 19.04 37.21
CA GLU A 241 32.54 17.64 37.66
C GLU A 241 31.35 17.19 38.52
N TYR A 242 30.58 18.11 39.08
CA TYR A 242 29.38 17.81 39.87
C TYR A 242 28.10 17.79 39.03
N SER A 243 28.18 18.22 37.77
CA SER A 243 27.04 18.22 36.87
C SER A 243 26.79 16.80 36.34
N PRO A 244 25.53 16.31 36.31
CA PRO A 244 25.18 15.04 35.68
C PRO A 244 25.66 14.96 34.22
N GLU A 245 25.75 16.11 33.56
CA GLU A 245 26.19 16.24 32.18
C GLU A 245 27.66 15.84 31.98
N TYR A 246 28.52 16.10 32.98
CA TYR A 246 29.96 15.78 32.94
C TYR A 246 30.25 14.29 32.76
N TYR A 247 29.44 13.43 33.39
CA TYR A 247 29.62 11.97 33.31
C TYR A 247 29.03 11.37 32.03
N PHE A 248 28.16 12.10 31.32
CA PHE A 248 27.46 11.60 30.14
C PHE A 248 27.44 12.59 28.96
N PRO A 249 28.58 13.18 28.55
CA PRO A 249 28.60 14.31 27.60
C PRO A 249 27.93 14.00 26.25
N THR A 250 27.96 12.73 25.81
CA THR A 250 27.32 12.27 24.57
C THR A 250 25.79 12.20 24.62
N GLN A 251 25.18 12.20 25.81
CA GLN A 251 23.73 12.33 25.95
C GLN A 251 23.25 13.77 25.70
N TRP A 252 24.18 14.73 25.82
CA TRP A 252 23.88 16.15 25.77
C TRP A 252 24.28 16.81 24.45
N GLN A 253 25.13 16.19 23.64
CA GLN A 253 25.40 16.70 22.30
C GLN A 253 24.24 16.38 21.34
N TYR A 254 23.93 17.31 20.44
CA TYR A 254 22.99 17.05 19.35
C TYR A 254 23.43 15.82 18.57
N LYS A 255 22.48 14.91 18.33
CA LYS A 255 22.74 13.69 17.57
C LYS A 255 22.20 13.81 16.15
N ALA A 256 22.84 13.12 15.21
CA ALA A 256 22.45 13.16 13.78
C ALA A 256 21.01 12.68 13.50
N ASN A 257 20.42 11.97 14.46
CA ASN A 257 19.08 11.39 14.44
C ASN A 257 18.10 12.15 15.36
N GLU A 258 18.49 13.33 15.83
CA GLU A 258 17.68 14.19 16.68
C GLU A 258 16.93 15.23 15.83
N VAL A 259 15.71 15.55 16.24
CA VAL A 259 14.91 16.63 15.67
C VAL A 259 14.69 17.64 16.75
N GLY A 260 15.07 18.90 16.54
CA GLY A 260 14.82 19.87 17.59
C GLY A 260 13.47 20.54 17.49
N TRP A 261 13.35 21.62 18.24
CA TRP A 261 12.11 22.33 18.43
C TRP A 261 11.80 23.22 17.22
N GLN A 262 10.56 23.15 16.75
CA GLN A 262 10.05 23.78 15.53
C GLN A 262 10.65 23.30 14.21
N ASP A 263 11.52 22.29 14.25
CA ASP A 263 12.04 21.71 13.02
C ASP A 263 10.93 21.05 12.20
N PRO A 264 10.89 21.29 10.88
CA PRO A 264 10.00 20.57 10.01
C PRO A 264 10.36 19.09 9.96
N MET A 265 9.35 18.26 10.18
CA MET A 265 9.39 16.83 9.98
C MET A 265 8.41 16.43 8.87
N THR A 266 8.86 15.56 8.00
CA THR A 266 8.07 15.05 6.88
C THR A 266 7.88 13.55 7.02
N VAL A 267 6.63 13.10 6.98
CA VAL A 267 6.26 11.67 6.96
C VAL A 267 5.64 11.35 5.61
N GLN A 268 6.35 10.58 4.82
CA GLN A 268 5.87 10.02 3.56
C GLN A 268 5.36 8.61 3.80
N VAL A 269 4.12 8.35 3.41
CA VAL A 269 3.51 7.01 3.45
C VAL A 269 3.34 6.54 2.01
N SER A 270 3.80 5.33 1.74
CA SER A 270 3.55 4.63 0.49
C SER A 270 2.81 3.32 0.74
N PHE A 271 1.80 3.03 -0.08
CA PHE A 271 1.00 1.82 0.02
C PHE A 271 0.94 1.11 -1.34
N ARG A 272 1.24 -0.18 -1.35
CA ARG A 272 1.08 -1.03 -2.55
C ARG A 272 -0.39 -1.43 -2.72
N PHE A 273 -1.16 -0.55 -3.35
CA PHE A 273 -2.60 -0.71 -3.57
C PHE A 273 -2.88 -1.84 -4.58
N PRO A 274 -3.62 -2.89 -4.19
CA PRO A 274 -3.89 -4.03 -5.06
C PRO A 274 -4.89 -3.66 -6.15
N LEU A 275 -4.58 -4.00 -7.39
CA LEU A 275 -5.48 -3.89 -8.52
C LEU A 275 -6.34 -5.16 -8.60
N LEU A 276 -7.64 -5.03 -8.32
CA LEU A 276 -8.58 -6.14 -8.43
C LEU A 276 -8.70 -6.63 -9.89
N THR A 277 -9.14 -7.88 -10.04
CA THR A 277 -9.42 -8.47 -11.34
C THR A 277 -10.49 -7.65 -12.07
N GLY A 278 -10.10 -6.95 -13.14
CA GLY A 278 -11.00 -6.18 -14.00
C GLY A 278 -10.22 -5.39 -15.06
N PRO A 279 -10.84 -4.36 -15.69
CA PRO A 279 -10.25 -3.58 -16.77
C PRO A 279 -8.79 -3.17 -16.55
N GLY A 280 -8.46 -2.63 -15.37
CA GLY A 280 -7.09 -2.23 -15.03
C GLY A 280 -6.03 -3.35 -15.15
N ARG A 281 -6.39 -4.61 -14.89
CA ARG A 281 -5.49 -5.77 -15.07
C ARG A 281 -5.31 -6.14 -16.54
N PHE A 282 -6.23 -5.77 -17.44
CA PHE A 282 -6.01 -5.96 -18.89
C PHE A 282 -4.99 -4.96 -19.45
N LEU A 283 -4.82 -3.83 -18.78
CA LEU A 283 -3.85 -2.78 -19.12
C LEU A 283 -2.46 -3.01 -18.50
N SER A 284 -2.29 -4.02 -17.63
CA SER A 284 -1.00 -4.29 -16.99
C SER A 284 0.04 -4.82 -17.98
N PRO A 285 1.33 -4.47 -17.80
CA PRO A 285 2.46 -5.02 -18.58
C PRO A 285 2.38 -6.53 -18.77
N GLY A 286 2.59 -7.00 -20.00
CA GLY A 286 2.70 -8.43 -20.33
C GLY A 286 1.37 -9.20 -20.46
N LYS A 287 0.21 -8.54 -20.35
CA LYS A 287 -1.10 -9.12 -20.72
C LYS A 287 -1.71 -8.47 -21.96
N PHE A 288 -2.70 -9.17 -22.53
CA PHE A 288 -3.42 -9.02 -23.82
C PHE A 288 -3.37 -7.68 -24.58
N MET A 289 -3.36 -6.51 -23.90
CA MET A 289 -3.31 -5.20 -24.56
C MET A 289 -2.04 -4.38 -24.30
N SER A 290 -1.28 -4.60 -23.23
CA SER A 290 -0.16 -3.72 -22.88
C SER A 290 0.99 -3.78 -23.89
N THR A 291 1.29 -4.95 -24.46
CA THR A 291 2.30 -5.08 -25.54
C THR A 291 1.90 -4.37 -26.83
N LYS A 292 0.63 -3.97 -26.98
CA LYS A 292 0.12 -3.21 -28.12
C LYS A 292 -0.14 -1.73 -27.82
N LEU A 293 0.01 -1.31 -26.55
CA LEU A 293 -0.27 0.06 -26.11
C LEU A 293 0.99 0.93 -26.05
N SER A 294 2.19 0.38 -26.28
CA SER A 294 3.37 1.20 -26.56
C SER A 294 3.05 2.09 -27.77
N PRO A 295 3.01 3.43 -27.60
CA PRO A 295 2.79 4.36 -28.70
C PRO A 295 3.77 4.07 -29.83
N ALA A 296 3.30 4.14 -31.08
CA ALA A 296 4.14 3.95 -32.26
C ALA A 296 5.35 4.91 -32.27
N ASP A 297 5.22 6.04 -31.57
CA ASP A 297 6.25 7.08 -31.41
C ASP A 297 7.38 6.69 -30.45
N GLY A 298 7.35 5.49 -29.86
CA GLY A 298 8.39 4.99 -28.95
C GLY A 298 8.40 5.65 -27.58
N THR A 299 7.42 6.51 -27.26
CA THR A 299 7.30 7.11 -25.94
C THR A 299 6.93 6.05 -24.90
N PRO A 300 7.63 5.95 -23.76
CA PRO A 300 7.34 4.94 -22.77
C PRO A 300 5.97 5.21 -22.12
N ASP A 301 5.13 4.19 -22.06
CA ASP A 301 3.82 4.26 -21.40
C ASP A 301 4.00 4.50 -19.89
N ARG A 302 3.68 5.71 -19.47
CA ARG A 302 3.80 6.17 -18.07
C ARG A 302 2.77 5.53 -17.13
N VAL A 303 1.68 4.96 -17.66
CA VAL A 303 0.60 4.39 -16.85
C VAL A 303 0.86 2.92 -16.60
N SER A 304 1.13 2.14 -17.65
CA SER A 304 1.42 0.71 -17.47
C SER A 304 2.71 0.47 -16.68
N SER A 305 3.71 1.35 -16.81
CA SER A 305 4.94 1.31 -16.00
C SER A 305 4.73 1.52 -14.49
N ARG A 306 3.60 2.10 -14.08
CA ARG A 306 3.23 2.24 -12.65
C ARG A 306 2.59 0.98 -12.08
N ILE A 307 2.20 0.03 -12.92
CA ILE A 307 1.62 -1.24 -12.49
C ILE A 307 2.75 -2.22 -12.31
N GLN A 308 2.96 -2.65 -11.08
CA GLN A 308 3.97 -3.64 -10.71
C GLN A 308 3.30 -4.98 -10.42
N ILE A 309 4.06 -6.05 -10.62
CA ILE A 309 3.61 -7.42 -10.37
C ILE A 309 4.45 -7.96 -9.24
N TRP A 310 3.75 -8.40 -8.19
CA TRP A 310 4.32 -9.16 -7.12
C TRP A 310 4.22 -10.65 -7.49
N ASP A 311 5.29 -11.23 -8.02
CA ASP A 311 5.24 -12.61 -8.49
C ASP A 311 5.30 -13.62 -7.34
N LYS A 312 4.42 -14.63 -7.43
CA LYS A 312 4.34 -15.72 -6.43
C LYS A 312 5.69 -16.42 -6.24
N LYS A 313 6.48 -16.54 -7.30
CA LYS A 313 7.76 -17.27 -7.29
C LYS A 313 8.78 -16.62 -6.36
N ASP A 314 8.83 -15.30 -6.35
CA ASP A 314 9.79 -14.53 -5.57
C ASP A 314 9.33 -14.35 -4.12
N HIS A 315 8.05 -14.64 -3.85
CA HIS A 315 7.42 -14.36 -2.57
C HIS A 315 6.55 -15.54 -2.09
N PRO A 316 7.16 -16.53 -1.42
CA PRO A 316 6.50 -17.77 -1.00
C PRO A 316 5.39 -17.57 0.02
N ARG A 317 5.29 -16.36 0.61
CA ARG A 317 4.22 -15.95 1.52
C ARG A 317 2.89 -15.72 0.80
N TYR A 318 2.89 -15.64 -0.53
CA TYR A 318 1.70 -15.39 -1.35
C TYR A 318 1.20 -16.66 -2.04
N LYS A 319 -0.13 -16.78 -2.16
CA LYS A 319 -0.81 -17.88 -2.85
C LYS A 319 -0.84 -17.70 -4.37
N GLU A 320 -0.81 -16.45 -4.83
CA GLU A 320 -0.89 -16.04 -6.23
C GLU A 320 -0.18 -14.70 -6.46
N SER A 321 0.11 -14.36 -7.71
CA SER A 321 0.73 -13.08 -8.05
C SER A 321 -0.24 -11.92 -7.84
N VAL A 322 0.24 -10.83 -7.24
CA VAL A 322 -0.58 -9.64 -6.94
C VAL A 322 -0.17 -8.51 -7.88
N TYR A 323 -1.15 -7.92 -8.55
CA TYR A 323 -0.93 -6.71 -9.35
C TYR A 323 -1.20 -5.52 -8.44
N TYR A 324 -0.29 -4.57 -8.40
CA TYR A 324 -0.45 -3.40 -7.55
C TYR A 324 0.06 -2.13 -8.23
N THR A 325 -0.39 -1.00 -7.70
CA THR A 325 0.22 0.30 -7.98
C THR A 325 0.62 0.94 -6.66
N ILE A 326 1.64 1.78 -6.69
CA ILE A 326 2.12 2.46 -5.49
C ILE A 326 1.36 3.78 -5.38
N LEU A 327 0.62 3.92 -4.28
CA LEU A 327 0.02 5.17 -3.87
C LEU A 327 0.91 5.79 -2.81
N THR A 328 1.19 7.08 -2.93
CA THR A 328 2.08 7.79 -2.02
C THR A 328 1.42 9.09 -1.59
N ALA A 329 1.60 9.46 -0.32
CA ALA A 329 1.24 10.77 0.20
C ALA A 329 2.28 11.20 1.23
N THR A 330 2.40 12.51 1.40
CA THR A 330 3.39 13.12 2.30
C THR A 330 2.69 14.14 3.18
N ALA A 331 3.00 14.14 4.46
CA ALA A 331 2.54 15.13 5.42
C ALA A 331 3.73 15.73 6.16
N THR A 332 3.75 17.05 6.29
CA THR A 332 4.79 17.80 6.99
C THR A 332 4.19 18.49 8.20
N PHE A 333 4.91 18.46 9.32
CA PHE A 333 4.52 19.09 10.58
C PHE A 333 5.76 19.66 11.29
N THR A 334 5.57 20.53 12.27
CA THR A 334 6.66 21.05 13.11
C THR A 334 6.78 20.23 14.38
N ASN A 335 8.02 19.89 14.78
CA ASN A 335 8.23 19.21 16.04
C ASN A 335 8.05 20.18 17.22
N GLU A 336 7.02 19.96 18.05
CA GLU A 336 6.74 20.80 19.23
C GLU A 336 7.32 20.21 20.52
N GLY A 337 8.15 19.17 20.42
CA GLY A 337 8.83 18.57 21.57
C GLY A 337 9.83 19.50 22.22
N MET A 338 9.49 20.08 23.37
CA MET A 338 10.50 20.73 24.19
C MET A 338 11.45 19.66 24.77
N LYS A 339 12.63 19.51 24.17
CA LYS A 339 13.81 19.13 24.96
C LYS A 339 14.15 20.36 25.79
N SER A 340 14.39 20.20 27.09
CA SER A 340 14.71 21.34 27.96
C SER A 340 15.92 22.07 27.36
N ILE A 341 15.70 23.31 26.91
CA ILE A 341 16.77 24.18 26.44
C ILE A 341 17.61 24.47 27.67
N ILE A 342 18.77 23.82 27.80
CA ILE A 342 19.75 24.28 28.77
C ILE A 342 20.30 25.58 28.19
N PRO A 343 20.18 26.71 28.90
CA PRO A 343 20.70 27.96 28.40
C PRO A 343 22.19 27.81 28.12
N TYR A 344 22.60 28.16 26.91
CA TYR A 344 24.02 28.28 26.58
C TYR A 344 24.65 29.18 27.65
N PRO A 345 25.65 28.72 28.43
CA PRO A 345 26.38 29.63 29.29
C PRO A 345 27.05 30.61 28.34
N GLN A 346 26.47 31.81 28.19
CA GLN A 346 27.17 32.91 27.56
C GLN A 346 28.45 33.04 28.37
N VAL A 347 29.57 32.63 27.77
CA VAL A 347 30.88 33.07 28.22
C VAL A 347 30.79 34.57 28.12
N GLN A 348 30.56 35.24 29.27
CA GLN A 348 30.78 36.66 29.36
C GLN A 348 32.24 36.84 28.97
N GLU A 349 32.49 37.24 27.71
CA GLU A 349 33.74 37.87 27.36
C GLU A 349 33.85 39.04 28.33
N SER A 350 34.68 38.85 29.35
CA SER A 350 35.01 39.87 30.32
C SER A 350 35.37 41.10 29.52
N LEU A 351 34.51 42.13 29.60
CA LEU A 351 34.79 43.48 29.09
C LEU A 351 36.20 43.85 29.58
N LYS A 352 37.15 43.81 28.64
CA LYS A 352 38.49 44.36 28.82
C LYS A 352 38.53 45.77 28.27
#